data_AF-A0A6N7GZY8-F1
#
_entry.id   AF-A0A6N7GZY8-F1
#
_cell.length_a   1.000
_cell.length_b   1.000
_cell.length_c   1.000
_cell.angle_alpha   90.00
_cell.angle_beta   90.00
_cell.angle_gamma   90.00
#
_symmetry.space_group_name_H-M   'P 1'
#
loop_
_entity.id
_entity.type
_entity.pdbx_description
1 polymer ?
#
loop_
_entity_poly.entity_id
_entity_poly.type
_entity_poly.pdbx_seq_one_letter_code
_entity_poly.pdbx_strand_id
1 'polypeptide(L)'
;MFIRWQSRKLKKAKFGRGRDGGDTSWTAILAEAERVDGRPVQRHIAYLGSITDSAINLPTPAQRVFFYDRILEELAALKLAPAQRKAILAAIAKKVPAVTAADRRQVVKNRKALGL
;
A
#
# COMPACT_ATOMS: atom_id res chain seq x y z
N MET A 1 3.29 -14.92 8.28
CA MET A 1 3.46 -13.92 7.20
C MET A 1 3.53 -12.52 7.81
N PHE A 2 4.28 -11.62 7.19
CA PHE A 2 4.44 -10.23 7.63
C PHE A 2 4.62 -9.31 6.41
N ILE A 3 4.45 -8.00 6.63
CA ILE A 3 4.75 -6.99 5.62
C ILE A 3 6.19 -6.52 5.76
N ARG A 4 6.96 -6.69 4.70
CA ARG A 4 8.26 -6.06 4.51
C ARG A 4 8.07 -4.79 3.69
N TRP A 5 8.59 -3.69 4.19
CA TRP A 5 8.64 -2.42 3.45
C TRP A 5 9.99 -2.25 2.78
N GLN A 6 9.98 -1.88 1.50
CA GLN A 6 11.18 -1.38 0.82
C GLN A 6 10.97 0.10 0.48
N SER A 7 12.01 0.92 0.67
CA SER A 7 12.03 2.32 0.25
C SER A 7 12.89 2.52 -0.99
N ARG A 8 12.49 3.48 -1.81
CA ARG A 8 13.32 4.08 -2.85
C ARG A 8 13.19 5.60 -2.80
N LYS A 9 14.31 6.30 -2.66
CA LYS A 9 14.36 7.76 -2.82
C LYS A 9 14.10 8.14 -4.27
N LEU A 10 13.21 9.09 -4.48
CA LEU A 10 12.92 9.70 -5.78
C LEU A 10 13.48 11.13 -5.80
N LYS A 11 13.94 11.57 -6.96
CA LYS A 11 14.51 12.91 -7.14
C LYS A 11 13.48 14.03 -7.00
N LYS A 12 12.19 13.73 -7.17
CA LYS A 12 11.09 14.70 -7.14
C LYS A 12 9.85 14.06 -6.53
N ALA A 13 9.06 14.86 -5.80
CA ALA A 13 7.72 14.50 -5.36
C ALA A 13 6.84 14.10 -6.55
N LYS A 14 6.16 12.95 -6.43
CA LYS A 14 5.20 12.49 -7.46
C LYS A 14 3.88 13.25 -7.39
N PHE A 15 3.50 13.73 -6.20
CA PHE A 15 2.26 14.47 -5.96
C PHE A 15 2.50 15.73 -5.11
N GLY A 16 1.63 16.73 -5.26
CA GLY A 16 1.69 17.99 -4.53
C GLY A 16 2.47 19.11 -5.24
N ARG A 17 2.45 20.32 -4.66
CA ARG A 17 3.18 21.50 -5.16
C ARG A 17 4.48 21.66 -4.36
N GLY A 18 5.55 21.02 -4.81
CA GLY A 18 6.90 21.17 -4.27
C GLY A 18 7.89 20.48 -5.19
N ARG A 19 8.52 21.24 -6.10
CA ARG A 19 9.43 20.68 -7.12
C ARG A 19 10.81 20.30 -6.56
N ASP A 20 11.12 20.71 -5.33
CA ASP A 20 12.48 20.68 -4.78
C ASP A 20 12.67 19.78 -3.55
N GLY A 21 11.60 19.13 -3.08
CA GLY A 21 11.66 18.09 -2.07
C GLY A 21 11.69 16.71 -2.74
N GLY A 22 12.71 15.90 -2.47
CA GLY A 22 12.71 14.50 -2.87
C GLY A 22 11.47 13.76 -2.33
N ASP A 23 11.17 12.59 -2.90
CA ASP A 23 10.07 11.73 -2.43
C ASP A 23 10.63 10.40 -1.95
N THR A 24 9.83 9.65 -1.21
CA THR A 24 10.12 8.23 -0.93
C THR A 24 8.98 7.38 -1.44
N SER A 25 9.30 6.45 -2.35
CA SER A 25 8.38 5.39 -2.74
C SER A 25 8.51 4.24 -1.75
N TRP A 26 7.40 3.83 -1.15
CA TRP A 26 7.30 2.69 -0.26
C TRP A 26 6.58 1.54 -0.92
N THR A 27 7.29 0.42 -1.03
CA THR A 27 6.75 -0.83 -1.56
C THR A 27 6.35 -1.76 -0.42
N ALA A 28 5.09 -2.21 -0.42
CA ALA A 28 4.59 -3.25 0.48
C ALA A 28 4.81 -4.64 -0.14
N ILE A 29 5.57 -5.48 0.55
CA ILE A 29 5.86 -6.85 0.14
C ILE A 29 5.33 -7.81 1.20
N LEU A 30 4.50 -8.76 0.80
CA LEU A 30 4.10 -9.87 1.66
C LEU A 30 5.23 -10.91 1.66
N ALA A 31 5.75 -11.21 2.85
CA ALA A 31 6.79 -12.20 3.05
C ALA A 31 6.41 -13.17 4.16
N GLU A 32 7.08 -14.32 4.17
CA GLU A 32 7.05 -15.27 5.27
C GLU A 32 8.46 -15.60 5.74
N ALA A 33 8.57 -15.98 7.01
CA ALA A 33 9.81 -16.49 7.56
C ALA A 33 9.78 -18.01 7.40
N GLU A 34 10.80 -18.56 6.77
CA GLU A 34 11.00 -19.99 6.56
C GLU A 34 12.39 -20.36 7.08
N ARG A 35 12.61 -21.63 7.44
CA ARG A 35 13.96 -22.13 7.74
C ARG A 35 14.43 -22.99 6.57
N VAL A 36 15.54 -22.59 5.96
CA VAL A 36 16.23 -23.37 4.93
C VAL A 36 17.57 -23.80 5.51
N ASP A 37 17.80 -25.10 5.63
CA ASP A 37 19.00 -25.68 6.25
C ASP A 37 19.30 -25.12 7.65
N GLY A 38 18.25 -24.97 8.47
CA GLY A 38 18.34 -24.42 9.83
C GLY A 38 18.53 -22.90 9.90
N ARG A 39 18.77 -22.22 8.77
CA ARG A 39 18.94 -20.75 8.71
C ARG A 39 17.60 -20.05 8.50
N PRO A 40 17.28 -18.99 9.25
CA PRO A 40 16.08 -18.19 9.01
C PRO A 40 16.22 -17.43 7.69
N VAL A 41 15.34 -17.70 6.74
CA VAL A 41 15.26 -17.06 5.43
C VAL A 41 13.90 -16.36 5.30
N GLN A 42 13.88 -15.23 4.62
CA GLN A 42 12.64 -14.54 4.27
C GLN A 42 12.23 -14.90 2.85
N ARG A 43 11.10 -15.58 2.71
CA ARG A 43 10.52 -15.90 1.40
C ARG A 43 9.55 -14.81 0.98
N HIS A 44 9.74 -14.27 -0.22
CA HIS A 44 8.83 -13.32 -0.84
C HIS A 44 7.62 -14.07 -1.39
N ILE A 45 6.41 -13.66 -0.98
CA ILE A 45 5.16 -14.25 -1.43
C ILE A 45 4.52 -13.42 -2.54
N ALA A 46 4.34 -12.12 -2.31
CA ALA A 46 3.70 -11.25 -3.29
C ALA A 46 4.12 -9.79 -3.12
N TYR A 47 4.16 -9.05 -4.23
CA TYR A 47 4.22 -7.60 -4.22
C TYR A 47 2.79 -7.08 -4.10
N LEU A 48 2.48 -6.30 -3.06
CA LEU A 48 1.11 -5.84 -2.83
C LEU A 48 0.81 -4.47 -3.43
N GLY A 49 1.83 -3.64 -3.59
CA GLY A 49 1.67 -2.28 -4.11
C GLY A 49 2.79 -1.33 -3.67
N SER A 50 2.82 -0.16 -4.30
CA SER A 50 3.67 0.95 -3.87
C SER A 50 2.88 2.23 -3.70
N ILE A 51 3.31 3.07 -2.76
CA ILE A 51 2.77 4.41 -2.54
C ILE A 51 3.91 5.34 -2.11
N THR A 52 3.85 6.61 -2.52
CA THR A 52 4.86 7.61 -2.13
C THR A 52 4.47 8.34 -0.85
N ASP A 53 5.43 8.88 -0.11
CA ASP A 53 5.16 9.77 1.04
C ASP A 53 4.28 10.94 0.61
N SER A 54 4.58 11.55 -0.54
CA SER A 54 3.74 12.62 -1.11
C SER A 54 2.28 12.19 -1.31
N ALA A 55 2.03 10.94 -1.73
CA ALA A 55 0.69 10.41 -1.94
C ALA A 55 -0.03 10.08 -0.63
N ILE A 56 0.71 9.57 0.38
CA ILE A 56 0.17 9.29 1.72
C ILE A 56 -0.35 10.57 2.37
N ASN A 57 0.39 11.67 2.18
CA ASN A 57 0.16 12.97 2.82
C ASN A 57 -0.78 13.89 2.04
N LEU A 58 -1.31 13.47 0.90
CA LEU A 58 -2.33 14.26 0.19
C LEU A 58 -3.57 14.45 1.07
N PRO A 59 -4.19 15.66 1.08
CA PRO A 59 -5.46 15.87 1.75
C PRO A 59 -6.59 15.02 1.18
N THR A 60 -6.52 14.68 -0.11
CA THR A 60 -7.51 13.83 -0.77
C THR A 60 -7.14 12.36 -0.61
N PRO A 61 -8.11 11.47 -0.28
CA PRO A 61 -7.81 10.08 0.01
C PRO A 61 -7.59 9.22 -1.25
N ALA A 62 -7.67 9.80 -2.45
CA ALA A 62 -7.69 9.07 -3.73
C ALA A 62 -6.52 8.10 -3.89
N GLN A 63 -5.29 8.55 -3.64
CA GLN A 63 -4.11 7.70 -3.79
C GLN A 63 -4.07 6.56 -2.75
N ARG A 64 -4.50 6.83 -1.52
CA ARG A 64 -4.63 5.78 -0.49
C ARG A 64 -5.71 4.76 -0.88
N VAL A 65 -6.85 5.21 -1.41
CA VAL A 65 -7.93 4.32 -1.87
C VAL A 65 -7.43 3.40 -2.97
N PHE A 66 -6.78 3.94 -4.01
CA PHE A 66 -6.23 3.11 -5.09
C PHE A 66 -5.16 2.12 -4.58
N PHE A 67 -4.31 2.55 -3.66
CA PHE A 67 -3.32 1.66 -3.04
C PHE A 67 -3.97 0.51 -2.27
N TYR A 68 -4.99 0.79 -1.45
CA TYR A 68 -5.72 -0.24 -0.71
C TYR A 68 -6.53 -1.16 -1.64
N ASP A 69 -7.09 -0.65 -2.74
CA ASP A 69 -7.78 -1.47 -3.73
C ASP A 69 -6.84 -2.46 -4.40
N ARG A 70 -5.66 -1.98 -4.79
CA ARG A 70 -4.64 -2.88 -5.33
C ARG A 70 -4.23 -3.96 -4.33
N ILE A 71 -4.05 -3.61 -3.05
CA ILE A 71 -3.76 -4.59 -2.01
C ILE A 71 -4.89 -5.63 -1.90
N LEU A 72 -6.15 -5.19 -1.90
CA LEU A 72 -7.29 -6.09 -1.76
C LEU A 72 -7.39 -7.06 -2.95
N GLU A 73 -7.11 -6.59 -4.17
CA GLU A 73 -7.02 -7.42 -5.38
C GLU A 73 -5.94 -8.51 -5.23
N GLU A 74 -4.72 -8.11 -4.85
CA GLU A 74 -3.59 -9.04 -4.68
C GLU A 74 -3.88 -10.06 -3.55
N LEU A 75 -4.44 -9.61 -2.43
CA LEU A 75 -4.80 -10.52 -1.33
C LEU A 75 -5.96 -11.45 -1.69
N ALA A 76 -6.86 -11.05 -2.58
CA ALA A 76 -7.92 -11.91 -3.07
C ALA A 76 -7.35 -13.08 -3.89
N ALA A 77 -6.34 -12.81 -4.72
CA ALA A 77 -5.67 -13.82 -5.54
C ALA A 77 -4.92 -14.89 -4.71
N LEU A 78 -4.39 -14.52 -3.53
CA LEU A 78 -3.60 -15.39 -2.67
C LEU A 78 -4.42 -16.41 -1.84
N LYS A 79 -5.75 -16.44 -1.96
CA LYS A 79 -6.67 -17.38 -1.25
C LYS A 79 -6.41 -17.48 0.28
N LEU A 80 -5.94 -16.40 0.90
CA LEU A 80 -5.61 -16.36 2.34
C LEU A 80 -6.86 -16.43 3.22
N ALA A 81 -6.72 -17.00 4.42
CA ALA A 81 -7.79 -17.02 5.41
C ALA A 81 -8.19 -15.60 5.84
N PRO A 82 -9.47 -15.34 6.20
CA PRO A 82 -9.93 -14.01 6.58
C PRO A 82 -9.13 -13.36 7.73
N ALA A 83 -8.73 -14.16 8.73
CA ALA A 83 -7.91 -13.68 9.85
C ALA A 83 -6.52 -13.20 9.39
N GLN A 84 -5.87 -13.92 8.46
CA GLN A 84 -4.58 -13.53 7.90
C GLN A 84 -4.71 -12.24 7.09
N ARG A 85 -5.76 -12.12 6.26
CA ARG A 85 -6.05 -10.89 5.50
C ARG A 85 -6.20 -9.69 6.44
N LYS A 86 -6.97 -9.84 7.53
CA LYS A 86 -7.15 -8.80 8.55
C LYS A 86 -5.82 -8.38 9.20
N ALA A 87 -4.98 -9.34 9.58
CA ALA A 87 -3.67 -9.06 10.16
C ALA A 87 -2.74 -8.32 9.19
N ILE A 88 -2.75 -8.71 7.90
CA ILE A 88 -1.98 -8.04 6.85
C ILE A 88 -2.44 -6.59 6.68
N LEU A 89 -3.74 -6.35 6.54
CA LEU A 89 -4.29 -5.00 6.41
C LEU A 89 -3.96 -4.13 7.63
N ALA A 90 -4.05 -4.68 8.83
CA ALA A 90 -3.65 -3.98 10.06
C ALA A 90 -2.15 -3.62 10.08
N ALA A 91 -1.28 -4.50 9.57
CA ALA A 91 0.15 -4.21 9.45
C ALA A 91 0.43 -3.10 8.42
N ILE A 92 -0.32 -3.05 7.33
CA ILE A 92 -0.22 -1.98 6.32
C ILE A 92 -0.69 -0.65 6.91
N ALA A 93 -1.78 -0.67 7.68
CA ALA A 93 -2.37 0.51 8.31
C ALA A 93 -1.43 1.26 9.26
N LYS A 94 -0.41 0.58 9.80
CA LYS A 94 0.64 1.22 10.62
C LYS A 94 1.49 2.22 9.85
N LYS A 95 1.55 2.11 8.52
CA LYS A 95 2.35 2.99 7.65
C LYS A 95 1.50 3.85 6.73
N VAL A 96 0.46 3.27 6.14
CA VAL A 96 -0.45 3.98 5.24
C VAL A 96 -1.80 4.08 5.94
N PRO A 97 -2.26 5.28 6.31
CA PRO A 97 -3.54 5.44 7.02
C PRO A 97 -4.67 4.68 6.32
N ALA A 98 -5.42 3.91 7.11
CA ALA A 98 -6.52 3.11 6.59
C ALA A 98 -7.58 4.00 5.91
N VAL A 99 -8.14 3.50 4.82
CA VAL A 99 -9.22 4.19 4.10
C VAL A 99 -10.58 3.78 4.65
N THR A 100 -11.44 4.76 4.86
CA THR A 100 -12.81 4.56 5.32
C THR A 100 -13.77 4.34 4.15
N ALA A 101 -14.99 3.87 4.44
CA ALA A 101 -16.04 3.80 3.43
C ALA A 101 -16.42 5.20 2.89
N ALA A 102 -16.28 6.25 3.71
CA ALA A 102 -16.52 7.63 3.30
C ALA A 102 -15.47 8.11 2.27
N ASP A 103 -14.20 7.78 2.49
CA ASP A 103 -13.12 8.08 1.55
C ASP A 103 -13.39 7.47 0.17
N ARG A 104 -13.81 6.21 0.14
CA ARG A 104 -14.15 5.49 -1.09
C ARG A 104 -15.30 6.16 -1.83
N ARG A 105 -16.37 6.53 -1.12
CA ARG A 105 -17.51 7.27 -1.71
C ARG A 105 -17.09 8.62 -2.27
N GLN A 106 -16.22 9.35 -1.56
CA GLN A 106 -15.70 10.64 -2.03
C GLN A 106 -14.90 10.47 -3.33
N VAL A 107 -14.05 9.44 -3.42
CA VAL A 107 -13.26 9.15 -4.63
C VAL A 107 -14.17 8.80 -5.80
N VAL A 108 -15.19 7.96 -5.60
CA VAL A 108 -16.18 7.63 -6.64
C VAL A 108 -16.94 8.87 -7.10
N LYS A 109 -17.38 9.73 -6.18
CA LYS A 109 -18.05 11.00 -6.51
C LYS A 109 -17.16 11.91 -7.35
N ASN A 110 -15.89 12.05 -6.96
CA ASN A 110 -14.92 12.87 -7.69
C ASN A 110 -14.64 12.32 -9.09
N ARG A 111 -14.55 10.99 -9.26
CA ARG A 111 -14.38 10.37 -10.58
C ARG A 111 -15.57 10.66 -11.51
N LYS A 112 -16.79 10.46 -11.00
CA LYS A 112 -18.01 10.78 -11.76
C LYS A 112 -18.07 12.26 -12.17
N ALA A 113 -17.66 13.17 -11.28
CA ALA A 113 -17.59 14.60 -11.58
C ALA A 113 -16.57 14.95 -12.67
N LEU A 114 -15.57 14.09 -12.90
CA LEU A 114 -14.56 14.22 -13.95
C LEU A 114 -14.92 13.45 -15.23
N GLY A 115 -16.08 12.78 -15.29
CA GLY A 115 -16.49 11.96 -16.44
C GLY A 115 -15.72 10.63 -16.60
N LEU A 116 -15.16 10.11 -15.50
CA LEU A 116 -14.33 8.88 -15.43
C LEU A 116 -14.93 7.76 -14.59
#